data_AF-A0A2D4Y9B9-F1
#
_entry.id   AF-A0A2D4Y9B9-F1
#
_cell.length_a   1.000
_cell.length_b   1.000
_cell.length_c   1.000
_cell.angle_alpha   90.00
_cell.angle_beta   90.00
_cell.angle_gamma   90.00
#
_symmetry.space_group_name_H-M   'P 1'
#
loop_
_entity.id
_entity.type
_entity.pdbx_description
1 polymer ?
#
loop_
_entity_poly.entity_id
_entity_poly.type
_entity_poly.pdbx_seq_one_letter_code
_entity_poly.pdbx_strand_id
1 'polypeptide(L)' 'MNKKDQSKSWWVTSKEAMKLAKIKNCNLMHYREDGKLEYTKKGNVFYYSLESIKKIKLKSNKK' A
#
# COMPACT_ATOMS: atom_id res chain seq x y z
N MET A 1 -27.12 1.40 -9.64
CA MET A 1 -25.70 1.35 -10.06
C MET A 1 -25.24 2.78 -10.34
N ASN A 2 -24.28 3.32 -9.58
CA ASN A 2 -23.02 3.89 -10.13
C ASN A 2 -22.27 4.85 -9.19
N LYS A 3 -21.02 4.45 -8.94
CA LYS A 3 -19.80 5.26 -8.75
C LYS A 3 -19.76 6.23 -7.56
N LYS A 4 -19.55 5.67 -6.36
CA LYS A 4 -18.75 6.33 -5.31
C LYS A 4 -17.28 6.01 -5.55
N ASP A 5 -16.71 6.53 -6.62
CA ASP A 5 -15.27 6.38 -6.89
C ASP A 5 -14.72 7.74 -7.31
N GLN A 6 -14.62 8.64 -6.33
CA GLN A 6 -13.90 9.91 -6.50
C GLN A 6 -13.09 10.18 -5.23
N SER A 7 -11.78 10.02 -5.38
CA SER A 7 -10.72 10.71 -4.63
C SER A 7 -10.78 10.70 -3.11
N LYS A 8 -10.76 9.52 -2.49
CA LYS A 8 -10.23 9.41 -1.12
C LYS A 8 -8.88 8.73 -1.16
N SER A 9 -7.84 9.56 -1.07
CA SER A 9 -6.47 9.16 -0.80
C SER A 9 -6.44 8.39 0.52
N TRP A 10 -6.70 7.07 0.45
CA TRP A 10 -6.77 6.19 1.62
C TRP A 10 -5.34 5.81 2.00
N TRP A 11 -4.75 6.64 2.84
CA TRP A 11 -3.48 6.35 3.48
C TRP A 11 -3.71 5.32 4.58
N VAL A 12 -3.02 4.18 4.49
CA VAL A 12 -3.11 3.07 5.44
C VAL A 12 -1.80 2.90 6.20
N THR A 13 -1.85 2.48 7.47
CA THR A 13 -0.63 2.25 8.26
C THR A 13 0.11 0.98 7.80
N SER A 14 1.35 0.77 8.25
CA SER A 14 2.11 -0.46 7.95
C SER A 14 1.32 -1.74 8.24
N LYS A 15 0.60 -1.78 9.37
CA LYS A 15 -0.21 -2.94 9.79
C LYS A 15 -1.32 -3.25 8.80
N GLU A 16 -2.06 -2.22 8.39
CA GLU A 16 -3.15 -2.31 7.41
C GLU A 16 -2.62 -2.66 6.02
N ALA A 17 -1.54 -2.00 5.58
CA ALA A 17 -0.85 -2.27 4.32
C ALA A 17 -0.47 -3.75 4.19
N MET A 18 0.14 -4.33 5.22
CA MET A 18 0.48 -5.76 5.29
C MET A 18 -0.76 -6.66 5.12
N LYS A 19 -1.85 -6.36 5.84
CA LYS A 19 -3.10 -7.12 5.77
C LYS A 19 -3.74 -7.04 4.38
N LEU A 20 -3.74 -5.87 3.76
CA LEU A 20 -4.33 -5.60 2.46
C LEU A 20 -3.54 -6.23 1.31
N ALA A 21 -2.22 -6.02 1.28
CA ALA A 21 -1.34 -6.62 0.29
C ALA A 21 -1.07 -8.11 0.54
N LYS A 22 -1.42 -8.64 1.71
CA LYS A 22 -1.10 -10.01 2.15
C LYS A 22 0.40 -10.31 2.06
N ILE A 23 1.23 -9.34 2.47
CA ILE A 23 2.70 -9.44 2.47
C ILE A 23 3.27 -9.39 3.89
N LYS A 24 4.47 -9.95 4.07
CA LYS A 24 5.23 -9.88 5.32
C LYS A 24 5.94 -8.52 5.47
N ASN A 25 6.29 -8.14 6.70
CA ASN A 25 7.01 -6.89 7.00
C ASN A 25 8.28 -6.69 6.16
N CYS A 26 9.07 -7.75 5.97
CA CYS A 26 10.31 -7.69 5.18
C CYS A 26 10.03 -7.28 3.73
N ASN A 27 9.01 -7.88 3.10
CA ASN A 27 8.59 -7.51 1.75
C ASN A 27 8.07 -6.06 1.68
N LEU A 28 7.28 -5.62 2.68
CA LEU A 28 6.79 -4.24 2.73
C LEU A 28 7.95 -3.23 2.75
N MET A 29 9.00 -3.53 3.52
CA MET A 29 10.21 -2.70 3.57
C MET A 29 10.95 -2.69 2.24
N HIS A 30 11.16 -3.85 1.61
CA HIS A 30 11.77 -3.93 0.27
C HIS A 30 10.99 -3.10 -0.76
N TYR A 31 9.66 -3.20 -0.80
CA TYR A 31 8.87 -2.40 -1.74
C TYR A 31 8.97 -0.89 -1.48
N ARG A 32 9.10 -0.49 -0.22
CA ARG A 32 9.32 0.89 0.17
C ARG A 32 10.71 1.38 -0.27
N GLU A 33 11.76 0.61 0.01
CA GLU A 33 13.15 0.95 -0.35
C GLU A 33 13.40 0.94 -1.86
N ASP A 34 12.74 0.03 -2.58
CA ASP A 34 12.79 -0.06 -4.04
C ASP A 34 11.99 1.07 -4.74
N GLY A 35 11.23 1.88 -3.98
CA GLY A 35 10.38 2.95 -4.54
C GLY A 35 9.13 2.42 -5.27
N LYS A 36 8.80 1.13 -5.09
CA LYS A 36 7.58 0.50 -5.63
C LYS A 36 6.32 0.84 -4.83
N LEU A 37 6.47 1.46 -3.67
CA LEU A 37 5.38 1.77 -2.74
C LEU A 37 5.32 3.27 -2.45
N GLU A 38 4.19 3.90 -2.76
CA GLU A 38 3.93 5.27 -2.36
C GLU A 38 3.63 5.32 -0.87
N TYR A 39 4.46 6.05 -0.14
CA TYR A 39 4.32 6.26 1.28
C TYR A 39 4.43 7.74 1.63
N THR A 40 3.77 8.13 2.71
CA THR A 40 3.93 9.43 3.34
C THR A 40 4.24 9.23 4.82
N LYS A 41 5.13 10.05 5.36
CA LYS A 41 5.48 10.03 6.78
C LYS A 41 4.79 11.21 7.45
N LYS A 42 3.93 10.93 8.43
CA LYS A 42 3.26 11.95 9.23
C LYS A 42 3.69 11.79 10.69
N GLY A 43 4.57 12.68 11.15
CA GLY A 43 5.24 12.55 12.44
C GLY A 43 6.17 11.32 12.47
N ASN A 44 5.97 10.42 13.44
CA ASN A 44 6.73 9.18 13.56
C ASN A 44 6.07 7.96 12.87
N VAL A 45 4.94 8.17 12.17
CA VAL A 45 4.16 7.09 11.57
C VAL A 45 4.27 7.13 10.05
N PHE A 46 4.50 5.96 9.46
CA PHE A 46 4.47 5.76 8.02
C PHE A 46 3.08 5.32 7.57
N TYR A 47 2.60 5.98 6.53
CA TYR A 47 1.36 5.66 5.85
C TYR A 47 1.65 5.32 4.40
N TYR A 48 0.85 4.43 3.83
CA TYR A 48 1.02 3.90 2.49
C TYR A 48 -0.26 4.13 1.69
N SER A 49 -0.13 4.48 0.42
CA SER A 49 -1.30 4.67 -0.43
C SER A 49 -1.96 3.32 -0.71
N LEU A 50 -3.27 3.22 -0.46
CA LEU A 50 -4.06 2.02 -0.76
C LEU A 50 -3.89 1.56 -2.22
N GLU A 51 -3.80 2.52 -3.15
CA GLU A 51 -3.63 2.22 -4.57
C GLU A 51 -2.29 1.54 -4.84
N SER A 52 -1.22 2.04 -4.22
CA SER A 52 0.12 1.47 -4.34
C SER A 52 0.20 0.06 -3.71
N ILE A 53 -0.42 -0.12 -2.54
CA ILE A 53 -0.58 -1.43 -1.88
C ILE A 53 -1.34 -2.42 -2.78
N LYS A 54 -2.45 -1.99 -3.39
CA LYS A 54 -3.21 -2.81 -4.34
C LYS A 54 -2.39 -3.17 -5.58
N LYS A 55 -1.61 -2.22 -6.13
CA LYS A 55 -0.70 -2.47 -7.27
C LYS A 55 0.31 -3.57 -6.97
N ILE A 56 0.88 -3.60 -5.76
CA ILE A 56 1.82 -4.65 -5.34
C ILE A 56 1.14 -6.02 -5.29
N LYS A 57 -0.05 -6.10 -4.69
CA LYS A 57 -0.81 -7.35 -4.61
C LYS A 57 -1.09 -7.94 -6.00
N LEU A 58 -1.44 -7.09 -6.97
CA LEU A 58 -1.72 -7.52 -8.34
C LEU A 58 -0.47 -8.06 -9.06
N LYS A 59 0.71 -7.48 -8.82
CA LYS A 59 1.96 -7.97 -9.44
C LYS A 59 2.41 -9.33 -8.89
N SER A 60 2.13 -9.63 -7.63
CA SER A 60 2.57 -10.89 -7.01
C SER A 60 1.82 -12.14 -7.53
N ASN A 61 0.70 -11.95 -8.24
CA ASN A 61 -0.17 -13.03 -8.73
C ASN A 61 -0.02 -13.31 -10.24
N LYS A 62 0.90 -12.63 -10.94
CA LYS A 62 1.33 -12.97 -12.30
C LYS A 62 2.67 -13.69 -12.22
N LYS A 63 2.64 -15.00 -11.97
CA LYS A 63 3.77 -15.88 -12.29
C LYS A 63 3.21 -17.14 -12.93
#